data_AF-A0A9Q0REM1-F1
#
_entry.id   AF-A0A9Q0REM1-F1
#
_cell.length_a   1.000
_cell.length_b   1.000
_cell.length_c   1.000
_cell.angle_alpha   90.00
_cell.angle_beta   90.00
_cell.angle_gamma   90.00
#
_symmetry.space_group_name_H-M   'P 1'
#
loop_
_entity.id
_entity.type
_entity.pdbx_description
1 polymer ?
#
loop_
_entity_poly.entity_id
_entity_poly.type
_entity_poly.pdbx_seq_one_letter_code
_entity_poly.pdbx_strand_id
1 'polypeptide(L)'
;MGKGEKTTDEEFDDFYINFQQDQKETEELKNGILKFMESLEKFQKINKKLGKVLTQISGIENNAFDFLANNSESIENTLDFVEENSIKFFDSRIQMMKDLEQEVKNRNTAQLDYDVARNKLLKEEKSKKKDLKEKLQKNAEESKQKYEQANYSCKEKLQRIHQAKQDVLAPPLFLVHQSYMQTTQMIAFYHDKLV
;
A
#
# COMPACT_ATOMS: atom_id res chain seq x y z
N MET A 1 -12.03 30.01 21.00
CA MET A 1 -11.72 28.56 20.95
C MET A 1 -12.51 27.87 22.05
N GLY A 2 -13.65 27.26 21.71
CA GLY A 2 -14.59 26.73 22.68
C GLY A 2 -14.11 25.41 23.29
N LYS A 3 -14.02 25.37 24.63
CA LYS A 3 -13.81 24.17 25.44
C LYS A 3 -15.09 23.31 25.44
N GLY A 4 -15.41 22.68 24.30
CA GLY A 4 -16.39 21.59 24.27
C GLY A 4 -15.72 20.29 24.69
N GLU A 5 -16.44 19.41 25.37
CA GLU A 5 -15.97 18.03 25.61
C GLU A 5 -15.78 17.32 24.26
N LYS A 6 -14.54 16.93 23.97
CA LYS A 6 -14.21 16.13 22.79
C LYS A 6 -14.60 14.68 23.04
N THR A 7 -15.20 14.05 22.04
CA THR A 7 -15.34 12.59 22.04
C THR A 7 -13.94 11.99 21.81
N THR A 8 -13.47 11.12 22.70
CA THR A 8 -12.14 10.47 22.60
C THR A 8 -12.37 8.99 22.32
N ASP A 9 -11.72 8.43 21.29
CA ASP A 9 -11.90 7.04 20.84
C ASP A 9 -10.52 6.37 20.73
N GLU A 10 -9.91 6.06 21.88
CA GLU A 10 -8.54 5.54 21.99
C GLU A 10 -8.34 4.26 21.15
N GLU A 11 -9.35 3.40 21.10
CA GLU A 11 -9.33 2.17 20.31
C GLU A 11 -9.26 2.46 18.80
N PHE A 12 -9.95 3.50 18.31
CA PHE A 12 -9.85 3.93 16.92
C PHE A 12 -8.45 4.45 16.60
N ASP A 13 -7.87 5.22 17.52
CA ASP A 13 -6.54 5.80 17.35
C ASP A 13 -5.47 4.69 17.24
N ASP A 14 -5.56 3.64 18.05
CA ASP A 14 -4.68 2.47 17.96
C ASP A 14 -4.79 1.76 16.60
N PHE A 15 -6.00 1.52 16.10
CA PHE A 15 -6.18 0.93 14.76
C PHE A 15 -5.66 1.83 13.66
N TYR A 16 -5.82 3.14 13.80
CA TYR A 16 -5.35 4.10 12.80
C TYR A 16 -3.82 4.20 12.78
N ILE A 17 -3.15 4.17 13.94
CA ILE A 17 -1.68 4.12 14.02
C ILE A 17 -1.14 2.87 13.33
N ASN A 18 -1.71 1.71 13.62
CA ASN A 18 -1.32 0.46 12.96
C ASN A 18 -1.52 0.54 11.43
N PHE A 19 -2.64 1.11 10.99
CA PHE A 19 -2.91 1.32 9.57
C PHE A 19 -1.89 2.25 8.89
N GLN A 20 -1.50 3.37 9.53
CA GLN A 20 -0.48 4.27 8.98
C GLN A 20 0.88 3.60 8.84
N GLN A 21 1.25 2.78 9.83
CA GLN A 21 2.47 1.99 9.77
C GLN A 21 2.42 0.96 8.63
N ASP A 22 1.30 0.24 8.50
CA ASP A 22 1.10 -0.73 7.41
C ASP A 22 1.14 -0.09 6.02
N GLN A 23 0.57 1.10 5.88
CA GLN A 23 0.61 1.87 4.63
C GLN A 23 2.05 2.23 4.26
N LYS A 24 2.81 2.78 5.21
CA LYS A 24 4.21 3.14 5.01
C LYS A 24 5.06 1.93 4.61
N GLU A 25 4.94 0.82 5.34
CA GLU A 25 5.69 -0.41 5.03
C GLU A 25 5.31 -0.98 3.66
N THR A 26 4.03 -0.92 3.28
CA THR A 26 3.57 -1.38 1.95
C THR A 26 4.19 -0.55 0.83
N GLU A 27 4.28 0.78 1.00
CA GLU A 27 4.93 1.67 0.03
C GLU A 27 6.45 1.45 -0.02
N GLU A 28 7.10 1.26 1.14
CA GLU A 28 8.53 0.96 1.22
C GLU A 28 8.87 -0.36 0.52
N LEU A 29 8.06 -1.40 0.70
CA LEU A 29 8.22 -2.69 0.02
C LEU A 29 8.10 -2.54 -1.50
N LYS A 30 7.05 -1.86 -1.99
CA LYS A 30 6.89 -1.59 -3.43
C LYS A 30 8.11 -0.87 -4.00
N ASN A 31 8.57 0.18 -3.32
CA ASN A 31 9.75 0.95 -3.73
C ASN A 31 11.03 0.10 -3.73
N GLY A 32 11.16 -0.84 -2.79
CA GLY A 32 12.23 -1.83 -2.78
C GLY A 32 12.21 -2.74 -4.01
N ILE A 33 11.03 -3.24 -4.38
CA ILE A 33 10.84 -4.09 -5.58
C ILE A 33 11.16 -3.31 -6.86
N LEU A 34 10.71 -2.06 -6.97
CA LEU A 34 11.03 -1.21 -8.13
C LEU A 34 12.54 -1.00 -8.29
N LYS A 35 13.26 -0.71 -7.21
CA LYS A 35 14.73 -0.58 -7.23
C LYS A 35 15.42 -1.89 -7.63
N PHE A 36 14.88 -3.03 -7.21
CA PHE A 36 15.36 -4.34 -7.63
C PHE A 36 15.16 -4.53 -9.15
N MET A 37 13.98 -4.24 -9.68
CA MET A 37 13.70 -4.30 -11.11
C MET A 37 14.62 -3.38 -11.92
N GLU A 38 14.80 -2.13 -11.50
CA GLU A 38 15.74 -1.20 -12.13
C GLU A 38 17.18 -1.73 -12.17
N SER A 39 17.58 -2.47 -11.13
CA SER A 39 18.91 -3.08 -11.06
C SER A 39 19.04 -4.26 -12.04
N LEU A 40 17.99 -5.08 -12.16
CA LEU A 40 17.91 -6.15 -13.16
C LEU A 40 17.94 -5.59 -14.58
N GLU A 41 17.22 -4.52 -14.89
CA GLU A 41 17.27 -3.87 -16.20
C GLU A 41 18.67 -3.37 -16.55
N LYS A 42 19.36 -2.75 -15.59
CA LYS A 42 20.74 -2.31 -15.77
C LYS A 42 21.66 -3.50 -16.05
N PHE A 43 21.50 -4.60 -15.31
CA PHE A 43 22.24 -5.84 -15.53
C PHE A 43 21.96 -6.44 -16.93
N GLN A 44 20.70 -6.47 -17.35
CA GLN A 44 20.28 -6.90 -18.69
C GLN A 44 20.97 -6.07 -19.78
N LYS A 45 20.98 -4.73 -19.64
CA LYS A 45 21.64 -3.81 -20.59
C LYS A 45 23.15 -4.07 -20.66
N ILE A 46 23.78 -4.33 -19.52
CA ILE A 46 25.22 -4.69 -19.46
C ILE A 46 25.47 -6.01 -20.17
N ASN A 47 24.66 -7.05 -19.93
CA ASN A 47 24.79 -8.35 -20.60
C ASN A 47 24.66 -8.23 -22.12
N LYS A 48 23.64 -7.49 -22.61
CA LYS A 48 23.46 -7.21 -24.05
C LYS A 48 24.70 -6.50 -24.64
N LYS A 49 25.30 -5.55 -23.91
CA LYS A 49 26.50 -4.83 -24.37
C LYS A 49 27.74 -5.72 -24.36
N LEU A 50 27.94 -6.53 -23.30
CA LEU A 50 29.05 -7.46 -23.20
C LEU A 50 29.00 -8.50 -24.33
N GLY A 51 27.80 -9.02 -24.64
CA GLY A 51 27.63 -9.97 -25.75
C GLY A 51 28.08 -9.38 -27.07
N LYS A 52 27.64 -8.15 -27.39
CA LYS A 52 28.08 -7.44 -28.60
C LYS A 52 29.60 -7.27 -28.67
N VAL A 53 30.24 -6.88 -27.57
CA VAL A 53 31.70 -6.70 -27.52
C VAL A 53 32.43 -8.03 -27.71
N LEU A 54 31.94 -9.11 -27.07
CA LEU A 54 32.53 -10.44 -27.23
C LEU A 54 32.46 -10.90 -28.69
N THR A 55 31.31 -10.79 -29.36
CA THR A 55 31.16 -11.15 -30.78
C THR A 55 32.10 -10.35 -31.68
N GLN A 56 32.30 -9.05 -31.38
CA GLN A 56 33.22 -8.20 -32.14
C GLN A 56 34.68 -8.60 -31.99
N ILE A 57 35.10 -9.08 -30.81
CA ILE A 57 36.49 -9.43 -30.53
C ILE A 57 36.80 -10.88 -30.94
N SER A 58 35.88 -11.83 -30.73
CA SER A 58 36.10 -13.23 -31.07
C SER A 58 35.97 -13.53 -32.56
N GLY A 59 35.27 -12.68 -33.32
CA GLY A 59 35.01 -12.89 -34.76
C GLY A 59 34.18 -14.14 -35.07
N ILE A 60 33.70 -14.84 -34.03
CA ILE A 60 32.90 -16.07 -34.08
C ILE A 60 31.76 -15.89 -33.07
N GLU A 61 30.54 -16.28 -33.47
CA GLU A 61 29.42 -16.52 -32.56
C GLU A 61 29.82 -17.65 -31.60
N ASN A 62 30.45 -17.28 -30.50
CA ASN A 62 30.81 -18.20 -29.44
C ASN A 62 29.59 -18.41 -28.53
N ASN A 63 29.51 -19.59 -27.91
CA ASN A 63 28.48 -19.94 -26.91
C ASN A 63 28.26 -18.87 -25.81
N ALA A 64 29.25 -18.00 -25.58
CA ALA A 64 29.17 -16.85 -24.67
C ALA A 64 28.19 -15.74 -25.13
N PHE A 65 28.01 -15.55 -26.44
CA PHE A 65 27.02 -14.60 -26.98
C PHE A 65 25.60 -15.10 -26.76
N ASP A 66 25.32 -16.35 -27.16
CA ASP A 66 24.03 -17.01 -26.93
C ASP A 66 23.69 -17.05 -25.43
N PHE A 67 24.69 -17.26 -24.58
CA PHE A 67 24.57 -17.16 -23.12
C PHE A 67 24.06 -15.79 -22.66
N LEU A 68 24.68 -14.70 -23.12
CA LEU A 68 24.30 -13.34 -22.72
C LEU A 68 22.95 -12.92 -23.31
N ALA A 69 22.59 -13.44 -24.48
CA ALA A 69 21.28 -13.26 -25.09
C ALA A 69 20.18 -13.98 -24.29
N ASN A 70 20.34 -15.27 -24.00
CA ASN A 70 19.37 -16.07 -23.23
C ASN A 70 19.18 -15.54 -21.81
N ASN A 71 20.26 -15.12 -21.13
CA ASN A 71 20.16 -14.44 -19.84
C ASN A 71 19.35 -13.15 -19.93
N SER A 72 19.54 -12.40 -21.00
CA SER A 72 18.82 -11.13 -21.19
C SER A 72 17.33 -11.37 -21.36
N GLU A 73 16.92 -12.39 -22.13
CA GLU A 73 15.53 -12.79 -22.29
C GLU A 73 14.92 -13.29 -20.98
N SER A 74 15.65 -14.12 -20.21
CA SER A 74 15.19 -14.59 -18.90
C SER A 74 14.98 -13.45 -17.90
N ILE A 75 15.85 -12.43 -17.91
CA ILE A 75 15.67 -11.23 -17.09
C ILE A 75 14.43 -10.44 -17.55
N GLU A 76 14.18 -10.34 -18.86
CA GLU A 76 12.99 -9.68 -19.42
C GLU A 76 11.71 -10.34 -18.92
N ASN A 77 11.61 -11.67 -19.06
CA ASN A 77 10.48 -12.45 -18.56
C ASN A 77 10.29 -12.30 -17.04
N THR A 78 11.39 -12.17 -16.30
CA THR A 78 11.36 -11.94 -14.85
C THR A 78 10.79 -10.56 -14.50
N LEU A 79 11.20 -9.52 -15.24
CA LEU A 79 10.70 -8.17 -15.04
C LEU A 79 9.19 -8.11 -15.31
N ASP A 80 8.74 -8.64 -16.45
CA ASP A 80 7.32 -8.69 -16.81
C ASP A 80 6.51 -9.44 -15.75
N PHE A 81 7.00 -10.60 -15.30
CA PHE A 81 6.32 -11.41 -14.28
C PHE A 81 6.19 -10.66 -12.95
N VAL A 82 7.24 -9.99 -12.49
CA VAL A 82 7.23 -9.21 -11.24
C VAL A 82 6.32 -7.99 -11.37
N GLU A 83 6.33 -7.31 -12.51
CA GLU A 83 5.44 -6.18 -12.77
C GLU A 83 3.96 -6.60 -12.70
N GLU A 84 3.62 -7.68 -13.39
CA GLU A 84 2.23 -8.14 -13.48
C GLU A 84 1.69 -8.70 -12.16
N ASN A 85 2.49 -9.47 -11.44
CA ASN A 85 2.01 -10.24 -10.28
C ASN A 85 2.31 -9.56 -8.94
N SER A 86 3.30 -8.68 -8.87
CA SER A 86 3.69 -8.01 -7.62
C SER A 86 3.38 -6.51 -7.68
N ILE A 87 3.88 -5.78 -8.67
CA ILE A 87 3.73 -4.32 -8.72
C ILE A 87 2.25 -3.91 -8.83
N LYS A 88 1.49 -4.50 -9.77
CA LYS A 88 0.04 -4.23 -9.91
C LYS A 88 -0.74 -4.53 -8.63
N PHE A 89 -0.35 -5.56 -7.89
CA PHE A 89 -0.94 -5.88 -6.59
C PHE A 89 -0.66 -4.78 -5.56
N PHE A 90 0.60 -4.34 -5.43
CA PHE A 90 0.97 -3.28 -4.49
C PHE A 90 0.27 -1.96 -4.85
N ASP A 91 0.15 -1.61 -6.14
CA ASP A 91 -0.60 -0.45 -6.60
C ASP A 91 -2.06 -0.50 -6.16
N SER A 92 -2.72 -1.64 -6.40
CA SER A 92 -4.12 -1.83 -6.02
C SER A 92 -4.31 -1.73 -4.50
N ARG A 93 -3.40 -2.32 -3.72
CA ARG A 93 -3.45 -2.28 -2.25
C ARG A 93 -3.21 -0.87 -1.71
N ILE A 94 -2.24 -0.14 -2.26
CA ILE A 94 -1.98 1.26 -1.88
C ILE A 94 -3.19 2.14 -2.19
N GLN A 95 -3.84 1.95 -3.35
CA GLN A 95 -5.04 2.71 -3.69
C GLN A 95 -6.18 2.43 -2.69
N MET A 96 -6.43 1.17 -2.36
CA MET A 96 -7.40 0.79 -1.33
C MET A 96 -7.11 1.46 0.02
N MET A 97 -5.83 1.54 0.42
CA MET A 97 -5.44 2.23 1.65
C MET A 97 -5.73 3.73 1.57
N LYS A 98 -5.45 4.40 0.44
CA LYS A 98 -5.79 5.83 0.25
C LYS A 98 -7.30 6.08 0.31
N ASP A 99 -8.10 5.18 -0.25
CA ASP A 99 -9.56 5.29 -0.19
C ASP A 99 -10.05 5.18 1.26
N LEU A 100 -9.50 4.24 2.04
CA LEU A 100 -9.80 4.13 3.47
C LEU A 100 -9.33 5.36 4.27
N GLU A 101 -8.17 5.94 3.94
CA GLU A 101 -7.70 7.18 4.55
C GLU A 101 -8.69 8.32 4.33
N GLN A 102 -9.30 8.39 3.15
CA GLN A 102 -10.36 9.37 2.85
C GLN A 102 -11.65 9.08 3.64
N GLU A 103 -12.03 7.81 3.82
CA GLU A 103 -13.15 7.43 4.69
C GLU A 103 -12.90 7.86 6.15
N VAL A 104 -11.68 7.68 6.67
CA VAL A 104 -11.29 8.13 8.02
C VAL A 104 -11.42 9.66 8.13
N LYS A 105 -11.00 10.42 7.12
CA LYS A 105 -11.20 11.89 7.08
C LYS A 105 -12.68 12.27 7.12
N ASN A 106 -13.53 11.53 6.41
CA ASN A 106 -14.97 11.75 6.42
C ASN A 106 -15.58 11.42 7.80
N ARG A 107 -15.13 10.33 8.44
CA ARG A 107 -15.51 9.96 9.81
C ARG A 107 -15.13 11.06 10.81
N ASN A 108 -13.92 11.63 10.70
CA ASN A 108 -13.47 12.71 11.59
C ASN A 108 -14.31 13.98 11.40
N THR A 109 -14.69 14.31 10.16
CA THR A 109 -15.61 15.41 9.88
C THR A 109 -16.98 15.16 10.53
N ALA A 110 -17.54 13.95 10.40
CA ALA A 110 -18.81 13.58 11.01
C ALA A 110 -18.77 13.65 12.54
N GLN A 111 -17.64 13.27 13.17
CA GLN A 111 -17.43 13.42 14.61
C GLN A 111 -17.49 14.89 15.04
N LEU A 112 -16.82 15.78 14.30
CA LEU A 112 -16.85 17.21 14.58
C LEU A 112 -18.26 17.80 14.44
N ASP A 113 -19.00 17.40 13.41
CA ASP A 113 -20.40 17.82 13.22
C ASP A 113 -21.28 17.37 14.39
N TYR A 114 -21.10 16.13 14.86
CA TYR A 114 -21.78 15.61 16.04
C TYR A 114 -21.42 16.41 17.29
N ASP A 115 -20.14 16.64 17.57
CA ASP A 115 -19.69 17.42 18.73
C ASP A 115 -20.24 18.85 18.69
N VAL A 116 -20.31 19.48 17.51
CA VAL A 116 -20.94 20.80 17.33
C VAL A 116 -22.44 20.75 17.62
N ALA A 117 -23.17 19.76 17.10
CA ALA A 117 -24.60 19.60 17.31
C ALA A 117 -24.92 19.33 18.80
N ARG A 118 -24.14 18.44 19.45
CA ARG A 118 -24.23 18.13 20.88
C ARG A 118 -23.98 19.37 21.73
N ASN A 119 -22.92 20.12 21.45
CA ASN A 119 -22.59 21.34 22.19
C ASN A 119 -23.66 22.44 22.00
N LYS A 120 -24.27 22.55 20.82
CA LYS A 120 -25.41 23.46 20.60
C LYS A 120 -26.63 23.05 21.42
N LEU A 121 -26.95 21.76 21.46
CA LEU A 121 -28.05 21.23 22.28
C LEU A 121 -27.83 21.50 23.77
N LEU A 122 -26.62 21.24 24.29
CA LEU A 122 -26.26 21.46 25.70
C LEU A 122 -26.32 22.95 26.10
N LYS A 123 -25.95 23.87 25.19
CA LYS A 123 -26.05 25.31 25.47
C LYS A 123 -27.49 25.80 25.55
N GLU A 124 -28.36 25.24 24.72
CA GLU A 124 -29.78 25.62 24.62
C GLU A 124 -30.68 24.77 25.53
N GLU A 125 -30.12 23.87 26.33
CA GLU A 125 -30.89 22.95 27.18
C GLU A 125 -31.76 23.66 28.23
N LYS A 126 -31.31 24.86 28.66
CA LYS A 126 -32.03 25.76 29.60
C LYS A 126 -33.00 26.72 28.90
N SER A 127 -33.12 26.67 27.59
CA SER A 127 -34.01 27.54 26.82
C SER A 127 -35.48 27.14 27.03
N LYS A 128 -36.36 28.13 27.19
CA LYS A 128 -37.82 27.89 27.34
C LYS A 128 -38.53 27.60 26.00
N LYS A 129 -37.82 27.70 24.87
CA LYS A 129 -38.40 27.49 23.53
C LYS A 129 -38.44 26.00 23.17
N LYS A 130 -39.59 25.36 23.37
CA LYS A 130 -39.80 23.93 23.13
C LYS A 130 -39.44 23.50 21.69
N ASP A 131 -39.94 24.21 20.68
CA ASP A 131 -39.71 23.87 19.26
C ASP A 131 -38.23 23.92 18.87
N LEU A 132 -37.47 24.86 19.45
CA LEU A 132 -36.03 24.96 19.21
C LEU A 132 -35.29 23.75 19.81
N LYS A 133 -35.71 23.29 20.98
CA LYS A 133 -35.11 22.14 21.66
C LYS A 133 -35.34 20.85 20.86
N GLU A 134 -36.57 20.62 20.38
CA GLU A 134 -36.89 19.45 19.54
C GLU A 134 -36.06 19.44 18.26
N LYS A 135 -35.91 20.59 17.59
CA LYS A 135 -35.08 20.73 16.39
C LYS A 135 -33.59 20.43 16.66
N LEU A 136 -33.04 20.97 17.74
CA LEU A 136 -31.64 20.74 18.12
C LEU A 136 -31.38 19.28 18.52
N GLN A 137 -32.33 18.66 19.21
CA GLN A 137 -32.24 17.25 19.59
C GLN A 137 -32.24 16.34 18.37
N LYS A 138 -33.17 16.57 17.42
CA LYS A 138 -33.20 15.84 16.15
C LYS A 138 -31.89 15.99 15.37
N ASN A 139 -31.36 17.21 15.27
CA ASN A 139 -30.10 17.45 14.57
C ASN A 139 -28.91 16.75 15.26
N ALA A 140 -28.84 16.76 16.59
CA ALA A 140 -27.78 16.06 17.32
C ALA A 140 -27.86 14.54 17.12
N GLU A 141 -29.06 13.96 17.10
CA GLU A 141 -29.28 12.54 16.85
C GLU A 141 -28.91 12.13 15.41
N GLU A 142 -29.32 12.91 14.40
CA GLU A 142 -28.95 12.65 13.00
C GLU A 142 -27.43 12.73 12.77
N SER A 143 -26.76 13.72 13.36
CA SER A 143 -25.29 13.82 13.31
C SER A 143 -24.62 12.66 14.05
N LYS A 144 -25.17 12.22 15.18
CA LYS A 144 -24.67 11.07 15.95
C LYS A 144 -24.71 9.79 15.11
N GLN A 145 -25.86 9.50 14.50
CA GLN A 145 -26.04 8.29 13.69
C GLN A 145 -25.08 8.24 12.50
N LYS A 146 -24.88 9.38 11.81
CA LYS A 146 -23.89 9.49 10.72
C LYS A 146 -22.47 9.22 11.19
N TYR A 147 -22.09 9.79 12.34
CA TYR A 147 -20.78 9.56 12.95
C TYR A 147 -20.61 8.08 13.34
N GLU A 148 -21.56 7.49 14.05
CA GLU A 148 -21.47 6.10 14.53
C GLU A 148 -21.40 5.11 13.36
N GLN A 149 -22.16 5.33 12.29
CA GLN A 149 -22.09 4.51 11.08
C GLN A 149 -20.71 4.61 10.41
N ALA A 150 -20.17 5.82 10.26
CA ALA A 150 -18.84 6.02 9.70
C ALA A 150 -17.74 5.41 10.61
N ASN A 151 -17.88 5.56 11.93
CA ASN A 151 -16.94 5.04 12.92
C ASN A 151 -16.88 3.51 12.88
N TYR A 152 -18.04 2.86 12.92
CA TYR A 152 -18.14 1.40 12.85
C TYR A 152 -17.51 0.86 11.56
N SER A 153 -17.89 1.43 10.41
CA SER A 153 -17.34 1.04 9.10
C SER A 153 -15.81 1.18 9.06
N CYS A 154 -15.27 2.31 9.54
CA CYS A 154 -13.83 2.52 9.55
C CYS A 154 -13.10 1.55 10.49
N LYS A 155 -13.61 1.33 11.72
CA LYS A 155 -13.01 0.39 12.68
C LYS A 155 -12.89 -1.01 12.10
N GLU A 156 -13.97 -1.52 11.51
CA GLU A 156 -14.00 -2.85 10.90
C GLU A 156 -12.98 -2.97 9.76
N LYS A 157 -12.91 -1.97 8.88
CA LYS A 157 -11.97 -1.96 7.75
C LYS A 157 -10.51 -1.86 8.18
N LEU A 158 -10.21 -0.99 9.15
CA LEU A 158 -8.85 -0.81 9.69
C LEU A 158 -8.33 -2.10 10.33
N GLN A 159 -9.14 -2.72 11.18
CA GLN A 159 -8.82 -4.02 11.79
C GLN A 159 -8.57 -5.09 10.73
N ARG A 160 -9.44 -5.18 9.73
CA ARG A 160 -9.35 -6.20 8.68
C ARG A 160 -8.10 -6.05 7.82
N ILE A 161 -7.71 -4.83 7.46
CA ILE A 161 -6.49 -4.59 6.67
C ILE A 161 -5.25 -5.05 7.44
N HIS A 162 -5.20 -4.73 8.74
CA HIS A 162 -4.08 -5.08 9.60
C HIS A 162 -3.98 -6.60 9.82
N GLN A 163 -5.10 -7.26 10.15
CA GLN A 163 -5.14 -8.70 10.36
C GLN A 163 -4.75 -9.49 9.10
N ALA A 164 -5.21 -9.04 7.92
CA ALA A 164 -4.93 -9.71 6.66
C ALA A 164 -3.51 -9.43 6.10
N LYS A 165 -2.71 -8.59 6.77
CA LYS A 165 -1.42 -8.11 6.25
C LYS A 165 -0.50 -9.24 5.82
N GLN A 166 -0.26 -10.22 6.70
CA GLN A 166 0.69 -11.30 6.42
C GLN A 166 0.24 -12.16 5.25
N ASP A 167 -1.01 -12.60 5.27
CA ASP A 167 -1.57 -13.48 4.23
C ASP A 167 -1.62 -12.81 2.86
N VAL A 168 -1.83 -11.49 2.83
CA VAL A 168 -2.00 -10.72 1.60
C VAL A 168 -0.67 -10.24 1.03
N LEU A 169 0.33 -9.94 1.88
CA LEU A 169 1.65 -9.49 1.43
C LEU A 169 2.63 -10.64 1.13
N ALA A 170 2.46 -11.81 1.75
CA ALA A 170 3.39 -12.92 1.55
C ALA A 170 3.45 -13.44 0.09
N PRO A 171 2.33 -13.65 -0.62
CA PRO A 171 2.38 -14.17 -1.99
C PRO A 171 3.20 -13.32 -2.98
N PRO A 172 2.97 -11.99 -3.13
CA PRO A 172 3.76 -11.19 -4.08
C PRO A 172 5.24 -11.12 -3.67
N LEU A 173 5.55 -11.07 -2.37
CA LEU A 173 6.94 -11.08 -1.91
C LEU A 173 7.63 -12.42 -2.19
N PHE A 174 6.92 -13.54 -2.06
CA PHE A 174 7.42 -14.85 -2.42
C PHE A 174 7.75 -14.94 -3.92
N LEU A 175 6.88 -14.39 -4.77
CA LEU A 175 7.12 -14.35 -6.21
C LEU A 175 8.38 -13.54 -6.56
N VAL A 176 8.56 -12.36 -5.97
CA VAL A 176 9.79 -11.56 -6.14
C VAL A 176 11.02 -12.34 -5.67
N HIS A 177 10.94 -13.02 -4.52
CA HIS A 177 12.04 -13.82 -4.01
C HIS A 177 12.39 -14.99 -4.95
N GLN A 178 11.38 -15.70 -5.47
CA GLN A 178 11.58 -16.79 -6.41
C GLN A 178 12.26 -16.30 -7.70
N SER A 179 11.81 -15.17 -8.24
CA SER A 179 12.43 -14.49 -9.39
C SER A 179 13.89 -14.11 -9.14
N TYR A 180 14.19 -13.59 -7.95
CA TYR A 180 15.56 -13.30 -7.53
C TYR A 180 16.43 -14.56 -7.48
N MET A 181 15.92 -15.64 -6.88
CA MET A 181 16.65 -16.91 -6.76
C MET A 181 16.93 -17.53 -8.13
N GLN A 182 15.95 -17.55 -9.03
CA GLN A 182 16.11 -18.03 -10.40
C GLN A 182 17.18 -17.24 -11.15
N THR A 183 17.15 -15.91 -11.05
CA THR A 183 18.13 -15.04 -11.70
C THR A 183 19.54 -15.28 -11.15
N THR A 184 19.66 -15.44 -9.83
CA THR A 184 20.96 -15.67 -9.16
C THR A 184 21.53 -17.06 -9.48
N GLN A 185 20.70 -18.11 -9.45
CA GLN A 185 21.09 -19.46 -9.82
C GLN A 185 21.54 -19.56 -11.26
N MET A 186 20.84 -18.86 -12.16
CA MET A 186 21.23 -18.75 -13.56
C MET A 186 22.63 -18.12 -13.67
N ILE A 187 22.85 -16.96 -13.05
CA ILE A 187 24.17 -16.29 -13.04
C ILE A 187 25.26 -17.24 -12.49
N ALA A 188 24.99 -17.94 -11.39
CA ALA A 188 25.95 -18.83 -10.75
C ALA A 188 26.28 -20.06 -11.60
N PHE A 189 25.27 -20.77 -12.12
CA PHE A 189 25.45 -21.97 -12.96
C PHE A 189 26.33 -21.68 -14.18
N TYR A 190 26.22 -20.49 -14.75
CA TYR A 190 26.97 -20.14 -15.93
C TYR A 190 28.32 -19.48 -15.65
N HIS A 191 28.53 -18.87 -14.48
CA HIS A 191 29.87 -18.48 -14.02
C HIS A 191 30.81 -19.70 -14.00
N ASP A 192 30.32 -20.84 -13.51
CA ASP A 192 31.07 -22.11 -13.46
C ASP A 192 31.34 -22.74 -14.85
N LYS A 193 30.72 -22.22 -15.92
CA LYS A 193 30.95 -22.67 -17.31
C LYS A 193 31.93 -21.78 -18.08
N LEU A 194 32.20 -20.59 -17.57
CA LEU A 194 33.09 -19.59 -18.21
C LEU A 194 34.48 -19.52 -17.56
N VAL A 195 34.63 -20.02 -16.33
CA VAL A 195 35.91 -20.18 -15.59
C VAL A 195 36.40 -21.60 -15.72
#